data_AF-A0A4R9B3Z3-F1
#
_entry.id   AF-A0A4R9B3Z3-F1
#
_cell.length_a   1.000
_cell.length_b   1.000
_cell.length_c   1.000
_cell.angle_alpha   90.00
_cell.angle_beta   90.00
_cell.angle_gamma   90.00
#
_symmetry.space_group_name_H-M   'P 1'
#
loop_
_entity.id
_entity.type
_entity.pdbx_description
1 polymer ?
#
loop_
_entity_poly.entity_id
_entity_poly.type
_entity_poly.pdbx_seq_one_letter_code
_entity_poly.pdbx_strand_id
1 'polypeptide(L)'
;MSGRTFTSPDDFNEQLAAWLPVANNRLSRSRRGRPNDLVSIDRAAMRGLPPVAPEVVLRNSVRLPRDYYVRAFSNDYSVDPTMIGRVVDVTASLDTVSVHHDGVLIAEHRRKWARQLTVTDPAHVARAAELRAQFQAQRARRPAVTPVVETASLARYDELFNVDLDSASSQWAVAS
;
A
#
# COMPACT_ATOMS: atom_id res chain seq x y z
N MET A 1 -12.04 -22.32 20.32
CA MET A 1 -10.90 -23.24 20.45
C MET A 1 -9.97 -22.71 21.55
N SER A 2 -10.31 -22.92 22.82
CA SER A 2 -9.46 -22.49 23.94
C SER A 2 -8.33 -23.50 24.13
N GLY A 3 -7.07 -23.02 24.19
CA GLY A 3 -5.91 -23.83 24.55
C GLY A 3 -5.02 -24.33 23.40
N ARG A 4 -5.21 -23.88 22.16
CA ARG A 4 -4.25 -24.10 21.07
C ARG A 4 -3.47 -22.83 20.78
N THR A 5 -2.18 -22.98 20.56
CA THR A 5 -1.27 -21.91 20.12
C THR A 5 -0.95 -22.14 18.65
N PHE A 6 -0.92 -21.07 17.87
CA PHE A 6 -0.53 -21.09 16.46
C PHE A 6 0.70 -20.21 16.30
N THR A 7 1.73 -20.76 15.68
CA THR A 7 3.03 -20.10 15.48
C THR A 7 3.13 -19.46 14.09
N SER A 8 2.35 -19.94 13.12
CA SER A 8 2.28 -19.41 11.76
C SER A 8 0.93 -19.74 11.10
N PRO A 9 0.58 -19.11 9.95
CA PRO A 9 -0.57 -19.52 9.15
C PRO A 9 -0.48 -20.99 8.68
N ASP A 10 0.72 -21.48 8.39
CA ASP A 10 0.93 -22.86 7.94
C ASP A 10 0.66 -23.85 9.09
N ASP A 11 1.19 -23.57 10.29
CA ASP A 11 0.93 -24.35 11.52
C ASP A 11 -0.58 -24.37 11.87
N PHE A 12 -1.26 -23.23 11.73
CA PHE A 12 -2.72 -23.19 11.87
C PHE A 12 -3.42 -24.12 10.88
N ASN A 13 -3.05 -24.08 9.60
CA ASN A 13 -3.64 -24.92 8.56
C ASN A 13 -3.39 -26.41 8.81
N GLU A 14 -2.19 -26.77 9.27
CA GLU A 14 -1.85 -28.15 9.64
C GLU A 14 -2.69 -28.65 10.83
N GLN A 15 -2.77 -27.86 11.91
CA GLN A 15 -3.58 -28.21 13.08
C GLN A 15 -5.08 -28.26 12.76
N LEU A 16 -5.55 -27.41 11.85
CA LEU A 16 -6.92 -27.40 11.35
C LEU A 16 -7.18 -28.67 10.53
N ALA A 17 -6.30 -29.00 9.58
CA ALA A 17 -6.41 -30.18 8.74
C ALA A 17 -6.43 -31.47 9.55
N ALA A 18 -5.61 -31.57 10.61
CA ALA A 18 -5.62 -32.71 11.52
C ALA A 18 -6.91 -32.79 12.36
N TRP A 19 -7.53 -31.65 12.68
CA TRP A 19 -8.73 -31.60 13.52
C TRP A 19 -10.03 -31.81 12.73
N LEU A 20 -10.11 -31.35 11.48
CA LEU A 20 -11.31 -31.42 10.65
C LEU A 20 -11.90 -32.84 10.54
N PRO A 21 -11.13 -33.93 10.35
CA PRO A 21 -11.66 -35.28 10.32
C PRO A 21 -12.41 -35.66 11.61
N VAL A 22 -11.89 -35.28 12.77
CA VAL A 22 -12.54 -35.54 14.06
C VAL A 22 -13.81 -34.72 14.19
N ALA A 23 -13.73 -33.42 13.88
CA ALA A 23 -14.86 -32.51 13.98
C ALA A 23 -16.01 -32.91 13.05
N ASN A 24 -15.70 -33.24 11.79
CA ASN A 24 -16.68 -33.57 10.76
C ASN A 24 -17.35 -34.94 10.95
N ASN A 25 -16.74 -35.84 11.74
CA ASN A 25 -17.33 -37.13 12.12
C ASN A 25 -18.06 -37.10 13.47
N ARG A 26 -18.02 -35.99 14.20
CA ARG A 26 -18.72 -35.88 15.49
C ARG A 26 -20.23 -35.76 15.27
N LEU A 27 -20.99 -36.61 15.96
CA LEU A 27 -22.45 -36.51 15.96
C LEU A 27 -22.91 -35.22 16.64
N SER A 28 -23.65 -34.38 15.92
CA SER A 28 -24.24 -33.15 16.46
C SER A 28 -25.70 -33.40 16.84
N ARG A 29 -26.05 -33.25 18.13
CA ARG A 29 -27.45 -33.38 18.57
C ARG A 29 -28.37 -32.33 17.95
N SER A 30 -27.89 -31.10 17.79
CA SER A 30 -28.66 -30.00 17.18
C SER A 30 -28.93 -30.26 15.70
N ARG A 31 -27.95 -30.75 14.94
CA ARG A 31 -28.09 -31.04 13.50
C ARG A 31 -28.62 -32.45 13.21
N ARG A 32 -28.78 -33.29 14.24
CA ARG A 32 -29.22 -34.69 14.16
C ARG A 32 -28.40 -35.55 13.18
N GLY A 33 -27.10 -35.28 13.08
CA GLY A 33 -26.22 -35.98 12.15
C GLY A 33 -24.77 -35.57 12.31
N ARG A 34 -23.87 -36.28 11.63
CA ARG A 34 -22.46 -35.89 11.50
C ARG A 34 -22.36 -34.92 10.32
N PRO A 35 -21.58 -33.83 10.41
CA PRO A 35 -21.39 -32.92 9.29
C PRO A 35 -21.02 -33.60 7.97
N ASN A 36 -20.18 -34.63 7.99
CA ASN A 36 -19.82 -35.41 6.79
C ASN A 36 -21.01 -36.12 6.14
N ASP A 37 -21.96 -36.63 6.93
CA ASP A 37 -23.13 -37.30 6.38
C ASP A 37 -24.08 -36.27 5.76
N LEU A 38 -24.25 -35.14 6.45
CA LEU A 38 -25.19 -34.07 6.06
C LEU A 38 -24.73 -33.31 4.81
N VAL A 39 -23.43 -33.07 4.64
CA VAL A 39 -22.91 -32.29 3.49
C VAL A 39 -23.24 -32.96 2.15
N SER A 40 -23.38 -34.28 2.12
CA SER A 40 -23.72 -35.03 0.90
C SER A 40 -25.15 -34.72 0.44
N ILE A 41 -26.09 -34.60 1.39
CA ILE A 41 -27.49 -34.23 1.16
C ILE A 41 -27.55 -32.78 0.65
N ASP A 42 -26.84 -31.87 1.31
CA ASP A 42 -26.80 -30.47 0.91
C ASP A 42 -26.22 -30.31 -0.50
N ARG A 43 -25.12 -31.01 -0.82
CA ARG A 43 -24.51 -30.98 -2.16
C ARG A 43 -25.43 -31.50 -3.25
N ALA A 44 -26.23 -32.53 -2.98
CA ALA A 44 -27.20 -33.06 -3.94
C ALA A 44 -28.33 -32.06 -4.24
N ALA A 45 -28.64 -31.15 -3.31
CA ALA A 45 -29.63 -30.10 -3.49
C ALA A 45 -29.07 -28.81 -4.13
N MET A 46 -27.74 -28.64 -4.18
CA MET A 46 -27.08 -27.47 -4.77
C MET A 46 -26.95 -27.59 -6.29
N ARG A 47 -26.90 -26.43 -6.98
CA ARG A 47 -26.46 -26.40 -8.38
C ARG A 47 -24.95 -26.64 -8.46
N GLY A 48 -24.52 -27.27 -9.55
CA GLY A 48 -23.10 -27.41 -9.86
C GLY A 48 -22.41 -26.05 -9.93
N LEU A 49 -21.13 -26.03 -9.53
CA LEU A 49 -20.30 -24.83 -9.67
C LEU A 49 -20.07 -24.53 -11.16
N PRO A 50 -19.94 -23.24 -11.54
CA PRO A 50 -19.42 -22.88 -12.85
C PRO A 50 -18.06 -23.56 -13.12
N PRO A 51 -17.75 -23.93 -14.38
CA PRO A 51 -16.50 -24.61 -14.72
C PRO A 51 -15.27 -23.70 -14.58
N VAL A 52 -15.49 -22.38 -14.48
CA VAL A 52 -14.44 -21.38 -14.27
C VAL A 52 -14.41 -21.01 -12.81
N ALA A 53 -13.27 -21.22 -12.16
CA ALA A 53 -13.07 -20.79 -10.78
C ALA A 53 -13.17 -19.27 -10.69
N PRO A 54 -13.83 -18.73 -9.64
CA PRO A 54 -13.84 -17.30 -9.41
C PRO A 54 -12.41 -16.81 -9.14
N GLU A 55 -12.12 -15.59 -9.57
CA GLU A 55 -10.86 -14.96 -9.27
C GLU A 55 -10.84 -14.52 -7.79
N VAL A 56 -9.83 -14.98 -7.04
CA VAL A 56 -9.69 -14.71 -5.60
C VAL A 56 -8.44 -13.87 -5.34
N VAL A 57 -8.32 -12.75 -6.05
CA VAL A 57 -7.22 -11.81 -5.88
C VAL A 57 -7.75 -10.39 -5.67
N LEU A 58 -6.98 -9.60 -4.95
CA LEU A 58 -7.19 -8.16 -4.87
C LEU A 58 -6.45 -7.51 -6.04
N ARG A 59 -7.15 -6.67 -6.80
CA ARG A 59 -6.58 -5.85 -7.87
C ARG A 59 -6.72 -4.38 -7.52
N ASN A 60 -5.66 -3.61 -7.70
CA ASN A 60 -5.68 -2.16 -7.55
C ASN A 60 -4.69 -1.53 -8.53
N SER A 61 -5.05 -0.40 -9.12
CA SER A 61 -4.15 0.38 -9.97
C SER A 61 -3.86 1.70 -9.27
N VAL A 62 -2.58 2.01 -9.07
CA VAL A 62 -2.14 3.18 -8.31
C VAL A 62 -1.00 3.88 -8.99
N ARG A 63 -1.00 5.22 -8.96
CA ARG A 63 0.18 5.99 -9.35
C ARG A 63 1.24 5.87 -8.26
N LEU A 64 2.38 5.26 -8.59
CA LEU A 64 3.41 4.94 -7.60
C LEU A 64 3.90 6.23 -6.92
N PRO A 65 3.75 6.35 -5.58
CA PRO A 65 4.20 7.50 -4.84
C PRO A 65 5.73 7.61 -4.80
N ARG A 66 6.22 8.77 -4.34
CA ARG A 66 7.66 9.10 -4.32
C ARG A 66 8.48 8.23 -3.37
N ASP A 67 7.84 7.67 -2.36
CA ASP A 67 8.43 6.70 -1.44
C ASP A 67 8.47 5.28 -2.03
N TYR A 68 8.01 5.05 -3.28
CA TYR A 68 8.08 3.79 -4.02
C TYR A 68 7.42 2.59 -3.31
N TYR A 69 6.38 2.82 -2.48
CA TYR A 69 5.61 1.74 -1.84
C TYR A 69 4.19 1.65 -2.37
N VAL A 70 3.66 0.42 -2.39
CA VAL A 70 2.23 0.14 -2.62
C VAL A 70 1.65 -0.61 -1.43
N ARG A 71 0.40 -0.30 -1.09
CA ARG A 71 -0.30 -0.94 0.03
C ARG A 71 -1.16 -2.10 -0.45
N ALA A 72 -0.94 -3.28 0.14
CA ALA A 72 -1.76 -4.47 -0.07
C ALA A 72 -1.97 -5.21 1.26
N PHE A 73 -3.21 -5.65 1.53
CA PHE A 73 -3.57 -6.37 2.76
C PHE A 73 -3.06 -5.70 4.07
N SER A 74 -3.15 -4.38 4.17
CA SER A 74 -2.66 -3.57 5.31
C SER A 74 -1.15 -3.56 5.53
N ASN A 75 -0.34 -4.00 4.56
CA ASN A 75 1.12 -3.87 4.57
C ASN A 75 1.59 -3.08 3.35
N ASP A 76 2.74 -2.45 3.47
CA ASP A 76 3.37 -1.65 2.41
C ASP A 76 4.50 -2.47 1.79
N TYR A 77 4.55 -2.57 0.47
CA TYR A 77 5.53 -3.34 -0.28
C TYR A 77 6.29 -2.43 -1.23
N SER A 78 7.62 -2.51 -1.25
CA SER A 78 8.42 -1.67 -2.14
C SER A 78 8.27 -2.10 -3.60
N VAL A 79 8.32 -1.13 -4.51
CA VAL A 79 8.32 -1.31 -5.96
C VAL A 79 9.60 -0.70 -6.52
N ASP A 80 10.04 -1.12 -7.71
CA ASP A 80 11.20 -0.51 -8.36
C ASP A 80 11.01 1.02 -8.44
N PRO A 81 11.92 1.80 -7.84
CA PRO A 81 11.82 3.26 -7.81
C PRO A 81 11.93 3.94 -9.18
N THR A 82 12.36 3.23 -10.23
CA THR A 82 12.29 3.72 -11.61
C THR A 82 10.85 3.94 -12.09
N MET A 83 9.87 3.31 -11.43
CA MET A 83 8.45 3.48 -11.70
C MET A 83 7.79 4.61 -10.90
N ILE A 84 8.53 5.40 -10.11
CA ILE A 84 7.96 6.51 -9.34
C ILE A 84 7.19 7.45 -10.28
N GLY A 85 5.95 7.75 -9.93
CA GLY A 85 5.08 8.56 -10.78
C GLY A 85 4.63 7.86 -12.05
N ARG A 86 4.62 6.52 -12.12
CA ARG A 86 3.92 5.76 -13.16
C ARG A 86 2.73 5.05 -12.55
N VAL A 87 1.73 4.72 -13.37
CA VAL A 87 0.60 3.90 -12.93
C VAL A 87 1.05 2.45 -12.93
N VAL A 88 0.85 1.76 -11.81
CA VAL A 88 1.21 0.35 -11.63
C VAL A 88 -0.02 -0.44 -11.19
N ASP A 89 -0.12 -1.66 -11.70
CA ASP A 89 -1.19 -2.61 -11.38
C ASP A 89 -0.70 -3.59 -10.32
N VAL A 90 -1.30 -3.50 -9.14
CA VAL A 90 -1.04 -4.36 -8.00
C VAL A 90 -2.04 -5.50 -8.01
N THR A 91 -1.53 -6.73 -8.05
CA THR A 91 -2.31 -7.96 -7.87
C THR A 91 -1.83 -8.65 -6.60
N ALA A 92 -2.73 -8.88 -5.66
CA ALA A 92 -2.41 -9.47 -4.38
C ALA A 92 -3.26 -10.72 -4.15
N SER A 93 -2.61 -11.89 -4.15
CA SER A 93 -3.20 -13.19 -3.88
C SER A 93 -3.03 -13.58 -2.41
N LEU A 94 -3.38 -14.81 -2.06
CA LEU A 94 -3.16 -15.33 -0.71
C LEU A 94 -1.67 -15.51 -0.36
N ASP A 95 -0.81 -15.62 -1.37
CA ASP A 95 0.59 -15.99 -1.21
C ASP A 95 1.56 -14.90 -1.66
N THR A 96 1.16 -14.09 -2.64
CA THR A 96 2.06 -13.17 -3.37
C THR A 96 1.40 -11.81 -3.60
N VAL A 97 2.22 -10.77 -3.58
CA VAL A 97 1.88 -9.42 -4.05
C VAL A 97 2.76 -9.13 -5.26
N SER A 98 2.17 -9.05 -6.44
CA SER A 98 2.86 -8.72 -7.67
C SER A 98 2.43 -7.35 -8.19
N VAL A 99 3.38 -6.62 -8.77
CA VAL A 99 3.18 -5.27 -9.28
C VAL A 99 3.65 -5.24 -10.73
N HIS A 100 2.76 -4.82 -11.62
CA HIS A 100 3.03 -4.73 -13.05
C HIS A 100 2.93 -3.29 -13.53
N HIS A 101 3.65 -2.97 -14.61
CA HIS A 101 3.46 -1.74 -15.39
C HIS A 101 3.38 -2.14 -16.85
N ASP A 102 2.28 -1.79 -17.53
CA ASP A 102 2.03 -2.16 -18.94
C ASP A 102 2.22 -3.67 -19.21
N GLY A 103 1.77 -4.51 -18.26
CA GLY A 103 1.88 -5.97 -18.34
C GLY A 103 3.25 -6.55 -17.98
N VAL A 104 4.27 -5.72 -17.71
CA VAL A 104 5.60 -6.15 -17.29
C VAL A 104 5.67 -6.25 -15.77
N LEU A 105 6.13 -7.38 -15.24
CA LEU A 105 6.37 -7.56 -13.80
C LEU A 105 7.53 -6.67 -13.34
N ILE A 106 7.27 -5.79 -12.38
CA ILE A 106 8.24 -4.85 -11.83
C ILE A 106 8.66 -5.23 -10.40
N ALA A 107 7.74 -5.79 -9.62
CA ALA A 107 8.03 -6.25 -8.26
C ALA A 107 7.18 -7.46 -7.89
N GLU A 108 7.76 -8.38 -7.13
CA GLU A 108 7.06 -9.52 -6.58
C GLU A 108 7.50 -9.75 -5.13
N HIS A 109 6.53 -9.91 -4.23
CA HIS A 109 6.78 -10.14 -2.81
C HIS A 109 5.94 -11.30 -2.30
N ARG A 110 6.50 -12.14 -1.42
CA ARG A 110 5.67 -13.05 -0.61
C ARG A 110 4.79 -12.23 0.33
N ARG A 111 3.49 -12.53 0.35
CA ARG A 111 2.54 -11.88 1.25
C ARG A 111 2.92 -12.11 2.71
N LYS A 112 2.90 -11.05 3.50
CA LYS A 112 3.02 -11.12 4.96
C LYS A 112 1.63 -11.11 5.61
N TRP A 113 1.40 -12.09 6.48
CA TRP A 113 0.18 -12.24 7.28
C TRP A 113 0.29 -11.46 8.60
N ALA A 114 0.56 -10.17 8.47
CA ALA A 114 0.64 -9.21 9.57
C ALA A 114 -0.05 -7.91 9.15
N ARG A 115 0.03 -6.87 9.96
CA ARG A 115 -0.51 -5.55 9.64
C ARG A 115 0.56 -4.50 9.88
N GLN A 116 0.51 -3.42 9.10
CA GLN A 116 1.36 -2.24 9.25
C GLN A 116 2.86 -2.55 9.12
N LEU A 117 3.22 -3.62 8.40
CA LEU A 117 4.62 -3.87 8.05
C LEU A 117 5.00 -3.15 6.77
N THR A 118 6.24 -2.68 6.71
CA THR A 118 6.92 -2.24 5.49
C THR A 118 7.85 -3.35 5.03
N VAL A 119 7.54 -3.94 3.88
CA VAL A 119 8.33 -5.01 3.25
C VAL A 119 9.15 -4.37 2.14
N THR A 120 10.47 -4.38 2.32
CA THR A 120 11.39 -3.70 1.42
C THR A 120 12.34 -4.71 0.78
N ASP A 121 12.30 -4.79 -0.55
CA ASP A 121 13.32 -5.48 -1.34
C ASP A 121 14.66 -4.71 -1.29
N PRO A 122 15.78 -5.35 -0.88
CA PRO A 122 17.12 -4.76 -0.92
C PRO A 122 17.52 -4.21 -2.31
N ALA A 123 17.09 -4.85 -3.40
CA ALA A 123 17.37 -4.39 -4.76
C ALA A 123 16.71 -3.03 -5.04
N HIS A 124 15.48 -2.81 -4.55
CA HIS A 124 14.82 -1.51 -4.66
C HIS A 124 15.54 -0.43 -3.86
N VAL A 125 16.09 -0.77 -2.69
CA VAL A 125 16.90 0.17 -1.88
C VAL A 125 18.17 0.59 -2.62
N ALA A 126 18.89 -0.38 -3.19
CA ALA A 126 20.09 -0.13 -3.97
C ALA A 126 19.78 0.77 -5.18
N ARG A 127 18.73 0.43 -5.94
CA ARG A 127 18.28 1.22 -7.08
C ARG A 127 17.88 2.64 -6.69
N ALA A 128 17.19 2.79 -5.56
CA ALA A 128 16.81 4.11 -5.05
C ALA A 128 18.04 4.94 -4.65
N ALA A 129 19.09 4.33 -4.10
CA ALA A 129 20.35 5.01 -3.77
C ALA A 129 21.05 5.53 -5.03
N GLU A 130 21.14 4.70 -6.08
CA GLU A 130 21.69 5.11 -7.38
C GLU A 130 20.96 6.30 -7.98
N LEU A 131 19.62 6.22 -8.05
CA LEU A 131 18.78 7.29 -8.62
C LEU A 131 18.93 8.60 -7.84
N ARG A 132 19.04 8.53 -6.50
CA ARG A 132 19.30 9.71 -5.67
C ARG A 132 20.68 10.31 -5.96
N ALA A 133 21.72 9.49 -6.05
CA ALA A 133 23.07 9.96 -6.36
C ALA A 133 23.13 10.62 -7.76
N GLN A 134 22.49 10.01 -8.76
CA GLN A 134 22.39 10.57 -10.11
C GLN A 134 21.67 11.92 -10.12
N PHE A 135 20.54 12.02 -9.42
CA PHE A 135 19.79 13.28 -9.29
C PHE A 135 20.61 14.39 -8.63
N GLN A 136 21.34 14.06 -7.55
CA GLN A 136 22.22 15.01 -6.87
C GLN A 136 23.36 15.48 -7.77
N ALA A 137 24.00 14.57 -8.51
CA ALA A 137 25.08 14.90 -9.45
C ALA A 137 24.58 15.79 -10.59
N GLN A 138 23.41 15.51 -11.15
CA GLN A 138 22.79 16.36 -12.17
C GLN A 138 22.48 17.76 -11.65
N ARG A 139 21.97 17.86 -10.42
CA ARG A 139 21.66 19.15 -9.79
C ARG A 139 22.92 19.97 -9.53
N ALA A 140 24.02 19.34 -9.11
CA ALA A 140 25.30 20.01 -8.89
C ALA A 140 25.93 20.55 -10.20
N ARG A 141 25.67 19.89 -11.33
CA ARG A 141 26.14 20.32 -12.65
C ARG A 141 25.29 21.42 -13.27
N ARG A 142 24.07 21.65 -12.77
CA ARG A 142 23.19 22.68 -13.31
C ARG A 142 23.74 24.06 -12.92
N PRO A 143 24.06 24.95 -13.87
CA PRO A 143 24.50 26.30 -13.56
C PRO A 143 23.49 26.95 -12.61
N ALA A 144 23.98 27.69 -11.62
CA ALA A 144 23.10 28.53 -10.82
C ALA A 144 22.40 29.51 -11.78
N VAL A 145 21.13 29.24 -12.07
CA VAL A 145 20.28 30.22 -12.74
C VAL A 145 20.06 31.28 -11.69
N THR A 146 20.82 32.37 -11.74
CA THR A 146 20.47 33.59 -11.03
C THR A 146 19.17 34.05 -11.68
N PRO A 147 18.01 33.93 -11.01
CA PRO A 147 16.79 34.38 -11.62
C PRO A 147 16.93 35.91 -11.68
N VAL A 148 17.14 36.45 -12.88
CA VAL A 148 16.99 37.88 -13.14
C VAL A 148 15.49 38.14 -13.13
N VAL A 149 14.90 38.06 -11.94
CA VAL A 149 13.55 38.55 -11.70
C VAL A 149 13.71 40.06 -11.64
N GLU A 150 13.01 40.78 -12.52
CA GLU A 150 12.81 42.20 -12.31
C GLU A 150 12.14 42.37 -10.95
N THR A 151 12.90 42.80 -9.95
CA THR A 151 12.34 43.16 -8.65
C THR A 151 11.60 44.47 -8.86
N ALA A 152 10.27 44.40 -9.01
CA ALA A 152 9.45 45.59 -8.97
C ALA A 152 9.68 46.27 -7.62
N SER A 153 10.07 47.55 -7.64
CA SER A 153 10.22 48.34 -6.43
C SER A 153 8.93 48.29 -5.61
N LEU A 154 9.02 47.87 -4.35
CA LEU A 154 7.85 47.81 -3.46
C LEU A 154 7.21 49.18 -3.25
N ALA A 155 8.01 50.26 -3.34
CA ALA A 155 7.53 51.64 -3.29
C ALA A 155 6.48 51.94 -4.37
N ARG A 156 6.52 51.23 -5.50
CA ARG A 156 5.52 51.38 -6.57
C ARG A 156 4.13 50.90 -6.13
N TYR A 157 4.06 49.90 -5.25
CA TYR A 157 2.80 49.48 -4.65
C TYR A 157 2.35 50.46 -3.56
N ASP A 158 3.29 50.99 -2.77
CA ASP A 158 2.99 51.99 -1.74
C ASP A 158 2.39 53.26 -2.36
N GLU A 159 2.91 53.71 -3.50
CA GLU A 159 2.36 54.82 -4.29
C GLU A 159 0.98 54.49 -4.88
N LEU A 160 0.79 53.30 -5.44
CA LEU A 160 -0.46 52.90 -6.09
C LEU A 160 -1.61 52.74 -5.08
N PHE A 161 -1.30 52.27 -3.88
CA PHE A 161 -2.26 52.06 -2.80
C PHE A 161 -2.29 53.19 -1.77
N ASN A 162 -1.47 54.23 -1.97
CA ASN A 162 -1.34 55.38 -1.08
C ASN A 162 -1.08 54.98 0.39
N VAL A 163 -0.23 53.96 0.58
CA VAL A 163 0.09 53.37 1.88
C VAL A 163 1.22 54.18 2.51
N ASP A 164 0.87 55.01 3.48
CA ASP A 164 1.84 55.73 4.30
C ASP A 164 2.18 54.89 5.55
N LEU A 165 3.23 54.09 5.46
CA LEU A 165 3.68 53.22 6.57
C LEU A 165 4.18 54.01 7.79
N ASP A 166 4.57 55.28 7.60
CA ASP A 166 4.98 56.14 8.71
C ASP A 166 3.76 56.64 9.51
N SER A 167 2.59 56.76 8.88
CA SER A 167 1.34 57.17 9.55
C SER A 167 0.77 56.13 10.53
N ALA A 168 1.09 54.84 10.35
CA ALA A 168 0.58 53.74 11.16
C ALA A 168 1.35 53.52 12.49
N SER A 169 2.54 54.12 12.62
CA SER A 169 3.41 53.94 13.78
C SER A 169 2.92 54.66 15.05
N SER A 170 1.92 55.54 14.95
CA SER A 170 1.48 56.40 16.06
C SER A 170 0.23 55.94 16.81
N GLN A 171 -0.43 54.82 16.44
CA GLN A 171 -1.76 54.47 16.99
C GLN A 171 -1.83 53.29 17.98
N TRP A 172 -0.70 52.69 18.41
CA TRP A 172 -0.74 51.56 19.38
C TRP A 172 0.04 51.77 20.69
N ALA A 173 0.27 53.03 21.12
CA ALA A 173 0.63 53.29 22.51
C ALA A 173 -0.59 53.09 23.42
N VAL A 174 -0.79 51.85 23.88
CA VAL A 174 -1.81 51.46 24.87
C VAL A 174 -1.49 52.14 26.21
N ALA A 175 -2.48 52.88 26.71
CA ALA A 175 -2.47 53.55 28.01
C ALA A 175 -2.27 52.57 29.18
N SER A 176 -1.42 52.95 30.12
CA SER A 176 -1.33 52.36 31.48
C SER A 176 -2.47 52.82 32.36
#